data_AF-A0A661VFA5-F1
#
_entry.id   AF-A0A661VFA5-F1
#
_cell.length_a   1.000
_cell.length_b   1.000
_cell.length_c   1.000
_cell.angle_alpha   90.00
_cell.angle_beta   90.00
_cell.angle_gamma   90.00
#
_symmetry.space_group_name_H-M   'P 1'
#
loop_
_entity.id
_entity.type
_entity.pdbx_description
1 polymer ?
#
loop_
_entity_poly.entity_id
_entity_poly.type
_entity_poly.pdbx_seq_one_letter_code
_entity_poly.pdbx_strand_id
1 'polypeptide(L)'
;MTEESKSEDKIIEELRERARGSMYRVIAKVVHQEGFCAARHKVGDEFEVGQTLAPRMCIWALQAIFPFVSILWFGGTFPWGEPDPDKHEEPVACPDGTNPNCKAKVIFTLRREQMQV
;
A
#
# COMPACT_ATOMS: atom_id res chain seq x y z
N MET A 1 -31.44 -30.27 13.78
CA MET A 1 -30.50 -29.14 13.75
C MET A 1 -30.91 -28.20 14.85
N THR A 2 -30.07 -28.05 15.87
CA THR A 2 -30.37 -27.26 17.08
C THR A 2 -30.22 -25.77 16.78
N GLU A 3 -30.87 -24.90 17.56
CA GLU A 3 -30.74 -23.45 17.39
C GLU A 3 -29.29 -22.97 17.60
N GLU A 4 -28.53 -23.67 18.45
CA GLU A 4 -27.09 -23.45 18.63
C GLU A 4 -26.30 -23.66 17.33
N SER A 5 -26.59 -24.73 16.57
CA SER A 5 -25.84 -25.02 15.33
C SER A 5 -26.06 -23.95 14.26
N LYS A 6 -27.26 -23.34 14.21
CA LYS A 6 -27.56 -22.22 13.30
C LYS A 6 -26.86 -20.92 13.72
N SER A 7 -26.60 -20.74 15.01
CA SER A 7 -25.90 -19.55 15.52
C SER A 7 -24.41 -19.60 15.21
N GLU A 8 -23.81 -20.79 15.33
CA GLU A 8 -22.40 -21.03 14.99
C GLU A 8 -22.15 -20.88 13.48
N ASP A 9 -23.04 -21.42 12.64
CA ASP A 9 -22.95 -21.27 11.18
C ASP A 9 -22.99 -19.79 10.75
N LYS A 10 -23.84 -18.98 11.39
CA LYS A 10 -23.94 -17.54 11.11
C LYS A 10 -22.69 -16.78 11.53
N ILE A 11 -22.10 -17.13 12.68
CA ILE A 11 -20.83 -16.56 13.13
C ILE A 11 -19.69 -16.96 12.19
N ILE A 12 -19.64 -18.22 11.77
CA ILE A 12 -18.64 -18.71 10.81
C ILE A 12 -18.79 -18.00 9.46
N GLU A 13 -20.00 -17.73 9.00
CA GLU A 13 -20.26 -17.00 7.76
C GLU A 13 -19.89 -15.52 7.87
N GLU A 14 -20.20 -14.85 8.98
CA GLU A 14 -19.72 -13.48 9.25
C GLU A 14 -18.19 -13.41 9.39
N LEU A 15 -17.56 -14.40 10.03
CA LEU A 15 -16.12 -14.51 10.12
C LEU A 15 -15.48 -14.80 8.76
N ARG A 16 -16.14 -15.60 7.91
CA ARG A 16 -15.71 -15.83 6.52
C ARG A 16 -15.91 -14.61 5.65
N GLU A 17 -16.97 -13.83 5.80
CA GLU A 17 -17.14 -12.52 5.14
C GLU A 17 -16.07 -11.52 5.59
N ARG A 18 -15.77 -11.44 6.89
CA ARG A 18 -14.67 -10.62 7.42
C ARG A 18 -13.29 -11.11 6.99
N ALA A 19 -13.08 -12.41 6.88
CA ALA A 19 -11.82 -13.01 6.40
C ALA A 19 -11.70 -12.97 4.86
N ARG A 20 -12.84 -12.95 4.15
CA ARG A 20 -12.98 -12.52 2.76
C ARG A 20 -12.87 -11.00 2.62
N GLY A 21 -12.65 -10.27 3.72
CA GLY A 21 -12.09 -8.94 3.79
C GLY A 21 -10.69 -8.96 3.19
N SER A 22 -10.72 -8.94 1.86
CA SER A 22 -9.67 -9.04 0.89
C SER A 22 -8.49 -8.20 1.30
N MET A 23 -7.29 -8.76 1.14
CA MET A 23 -6.08 -7.95 1.08
C MET A 23 -6.33 -6.74 0.18
N TYR A 24 -6.09 -5.54 0.69
CA TYR A 24 -6.33 -4.34 -0.10
C TYR A 24 -5.31 -4.27 -1.24
N ARG A 25 -5.71 -3.74 -2.39
CA ARG A 25 -4.77 -3.35 -3.43
C ARG A 25 -4.15 -2.01 -3.02
N VAL A 26 -2.82 -1.91 -2.94
CA VAL A 26 -2.15 -0.66 -2.58
C VAL A 26 -1.50 -0.03 -3.80
N ILE A 27 -1.82 1.23 -4.05
CA ILE A 27 -1.24 2.04 -5.13
C ILE A 27 -0.29 3.06 -4.53
N ALA A 28 0.97 3.02 -4.96
CA ALA A 28 1.98 4.02 -4.66
C ALA A 28 2.08 5.00 -5.82
N LYS A 29 1.86 6.29 -5.57
CA LYS A 29 1.91 7.35 -6.58
C LYS A 29 3.07 8.29 -6.33
N VAL A 30 3.86 8.57 -7.35
CA VAL A 30 4.91 9.59 -7.29
C VAL A 30 4.28 10.97 -7.36
N VAL A 31 4.42 11.75 -6.29
CA VAL A 31 3.90 13.12 -6.19
C VAL A 31 4.97 14.19 -6.38
N HIS A 32 6.24 13.82 -6.18
CA HIS A 32 7.35 14.73 -6.39
C HIS A 32 8.58 13.95 -6.87
N GLN A 33 9.33 14.55 -7.80
CA GLN A 33 10.60 14.05 -8.26
C GLN A 33 11.54 15.22 -8.52
N GLU A 34 12.67 15.21 -7.84
CA GLU A 34 13.77 16.15 -8.03
C GLU A 34 15.05 15.36 -8.33
N GLY A 35 15.96 15.92 -9.13
CA GLY A 35 17.25 15.30 -9.46
C GLY A 35 17.20 14.20 -10.52
N PHE A 36 18.19 13.29 -10.51
CA PHE A 36 18.30 12.21 -11.50
C PHE A 36 17.94 10.86 -10.88
N CYS A 37 16.81 10.29 -11.32
CA CYS A 37 16.39 8.94 -10.91
C CYS A 37 16.92 7.91 -11.91
N ALA A 38 17.78 7.00 -11.47
CA ALA A 38 18.33 5.94 -12.33
C ALA A 38 17.23 4.98 -12.85
N ALA A 39 16.17 4.77 -12.05
CA ALA A 39 15.00 3.98 -12.44
C ALA A 39 14.00 4.76 -13.32
N ARG A 40 14.24 6.06 -13.57
CA ARG A 40 13.44 6.95 -14.41
C ARG A 40 11.99 7.16 -13.94
N HIS A 41 11.74 7.04 -12.64
CA HIS A 41 10.45 7.40 -12.04
C HIS A 41 10.18 8.90 -12.21
N LYS A 42 8.92 9.25 -12.49
CA LYS A 42 8.46 10.62 -12.73
C LYS A 42 7.19 10.91 -11.95
N VAL A 43 6.92 12.19 -11.71
CA VAL A 43 5.66 12.63 -11.12
C VAL A 43 4.47 12.12 -11.95
N GLY A 44 3.50 11.52 -11.28
CA GLY A 44 2.34 10.89 -11.90
C GLY A 44 2.48 9.39 -12.15
N ASP A 45 3.67 8.80 -12.00
CA ASP A 45 3.80 7.34 -12.04
C ASP A 45 3.02 6.70 -10.88
N GLU A 46 2.26 5.65 -11.20
CA GLU A 46 1.53 4.84 -10.23
C GLU A 46 2.02 3.39 -10.28
N PHE A 47 2.27 2.81 -9.11
CA PHE A 47 2.72 1.44 -8.94
C PHE A 47 1.71 0.69 -8.08
N GLU A 48 1.16 -0.38 -8.64
CA GLU A 48 0.45 -1.36 -7.85
C GLU A 48 1.48 -2.22 -7.10
N VAL A 49 1.39 -2.19 -5.78
CA VAL A 49 2.25 -2.99 -4.90
C VAL A 49 1.43 -4.19 -4.45
N GLY A 50 1.65 -5.32 -5.12
CA GLY A 50 1.10 -6.63 -4.76
C GLY A 50 2.10 -7.48 -3.95
N GLN A 51 1.67 -8.67 -3.50
CA GLN A 51 2.49 -9.54 -2.64
C GLN A 51 3.76 -10.10 -3.30
N THR A 52 3.75 -10.29 -4.62
CA THR A 52 4.82 -10.99 -5.33
C THR A 52 5.77 -10.04 -6.03
N LEU A 53 5.25 -9.02 -6.72
CA LEU A 53 6.04 -8.02 -7.42
C LEU A 53 5.30 -6.70 -7.51
N ALA A 54 6.04 -5.59 -7.47
CA ALA A 54 5.57 -4.28 -7.91
C ALA A 54 6.26 -3.97 -9.25
N PRO A 55 5.64 -4.32 -10.40
CA PRO A 55 6.26 -4.18 -11.70
C PRO A 55 6.68 -2.73 -11.93
N ARG A 56 7.85 -2.54 -12.54
CA ARG A 56 8.43 -1.23 -12.87
C ARG A 56 8.81 -0.35 -11.68
N MET A 57 8.53 -0.72 -10.44
CA MET A 57 9.06 -0.02 -9.27
C MET A 57 10.50 -0.49 -9.02
N CYS A 58 11.40 0.43 -8.65
CA CYS A 58 12.74 0.00 -8.25
C CYS A 58 12.70 -0.62 -6.85
N ILE A 59 13.52 -1.63 -6.60
CA ILE A 59 13.48 -2.40 -5.35
C ILE A 59 13.82 -1.55 -4.12
N TRP A 60 14.67 -0.52 -4.27
CA TRP A 60 15.03 0.39 -3.19
C TRP A 60 13.87 1.28 -2.76
N ALA A 61 13.12 1.82 -3.73
CA ALA A 61 11.92 2.58 -3.46
C ALA A 61 10.82 1.70 -2.86
N LEU A 62 10.66 0.47 -3.36
CA LEU A 62 9.73 -0.51 -2.81
C LEU A 62 10.06 -0.81 -1.33
N GLN A 63 11.33 -1.10 -1.02
CA GLN A 63 11.78 -1.40 0.33
C GLN A 63 11.53 -0.23 1.30
N ALA A 64 11.61 1.02 0.83
CA ALA A 64 11.34 2.21 1.63
C ALA A 64 9.84 2.39 1.95
N ILE A 65 8.95 2.11 0.99
CA ILE A 65 7.50 2.23 1.20
C ILE A 65 6.88 0.97 1.84
N PHE A 66 7.57 -0.17 1.81
CA PHE A 66 7.03 -1.47 2.20
C PHE A 66 6.44 -1.52 3.62
N PRO A 67 7.04 -0.91 4.66
CA PRO A 67 6.43 -0.90 6.00
C PRO A 67 5.02 -0.27 5.99
N PHE A 68 4.83 0.78 5.19
CA PHE A 68 3.54 1.46 5.08
C PHE A 68 2.54 0.67 4.22
N VAL A 69 3.03 0.11 3.11
CA VAL A 69 2.22 -0.75 2.24
C VAL A 69 1.68 -1.96 2.99
N SER A 70 2.51 -2.62 3.81
CA SER A 70 2.10 -3.82 4.55
C SER A 70 0.99 -3.52 5.56
N ILE A 71 1.03 -2.36 6.23
CA ILE A 71 -0.06 -1.91 7.11
C ILE A 71 -1.36 -1.75 6.32
N LEU A 72 -1.30 -1.10 5.15
CA LEU A 72 -2.47 -0.86 4.30
C LEU A 72 -3.04 -2.15 3.71
N TRP A 73 -2.21 -3.11 3.29
CA TRP A 73 -2.65 -4.42 2.79
C TRP A 73 -3.56 -5.16 3.76
N PHE A 74 -3.24 -5.10 5.05
CA PHE A 74 -3.97 -5.80 6.10
C PHE A 74 -5.06 -4.94 6.76
N GLY A 75 -5.45 -3.83 6.12
CA GLY A 75 -6.54 -2.98 6.61
C GLY A 75 -6.15 -2.06 7.78
N GLY A 76 -4.87 -1.99 8.14
CA GLY A 76 -4.38 -1.07 9.16
C GLY A 76 -4.47 0.39 8.72
N THR A 77 -4.49 1.29 9.70
CA THR A 77 -4.54 2.74 9.51
C THR A 77 -3.45 3.42 10.33
N PHE A 78 -3.04 4.61 9.91
CA PHE A 78 -2.04 5.38 10.64
C PHE A 78 -2.74 6.35 11.59
N PRO A 79 -2.28 6.50 12.85
CA PRO A 79 -2.89 7.44 13.79
C PRO A 79 -2.48 8.90 13.52
N TRP A 80 -1.55 9.11 12.59
CA TRP A 80 -1.14 10.40 12.05
C TRP A 80 -1.51 10.45 10.56
N GLY A 81 -2.05 11.58 10.10
CA GLY A 81 -2.49 11.77 8.72
C GLY A 81 -3.95 12.22 8.59
N GLU A 82 -4.47 12.21 7.36
CA GLU A 82 -5.85 12.58 7.01
C GLU A 82 -6.89 11.65 7.68
N PRO A 83 -8.17 12.08 7.78
CA PRO A 83 -9.24 11.27 8.35
C PRO A 83 -9.61 10.03 7.50
N ASP A 84 -9.13 9.97 6.26
CA ASP A 84 -9.42 8.89 5.32
C ASP A 84 -8.55 7.65 5.62
N PRO A 85 -9.14 6.55 6.12
CA PRO A 85 -8.40 5.34 6.47
C PRO A 85 -7.80 4.65 5.24
N ASP A 86 -8.24 5.00 4.03
CA ASP A 86 -7.79 4.38 2.79
C ASP A 86 -6.65 5.15 2.11
N LYS A 87 -6.22 6.29 2.67
CA LYS A 87 -5.12 7.09 2.13
C LYS A 87 -4.03 7.32 3.17
N HIS A 88 -2.79 7.15 2.73
CA HIS A 88 -1.60 7.64 3.41
C HIS A 88 -0.98 8.71 2.50
N GLU A 89 -1.47 9.93 2.67
CA GLU A 89 -0.96 11.11 1.94
C GLU A 89 0.37 11.60 2.50
N GLU A 90 0.81 11.08 3.65
CA GLU A 90 2.10 11.44 4.21
C GLU A 90 3.23 11.01 3.25
N PRO A 91 4.06 11.96 2.78
CA PRO A 91 5.07 11.72 1.76
C PRO A 91 6.16 10.77 2.23
N VAL A 92 6.28 9.60 1.59
CA VAL A 92 7.40 8.68 1.82
C VAL A 92 8.49 8.96 0.78
N ALA A 93 9.70 9.25 1.24
CA ALA A 93 10.83 9.55 0.35
C ALA A 93 11.63 8.28 -0.03
N CYS A 94 12.12 8.26 -1.27
CA CYS A 94 13.15 7.33 -1.72
C CYS A 94 14.46 7.54 -0.91
N PRO A 95 15.18 6.47 -0.52
CA PRO A 95 16.40 6.58 0.29
C PRO A 95 17.58 7.20 -0.46
N ASP A 96 17.48 7.31 -1.78
CA ASP A 96 18.56 7.68 -2.69
C ASP A 96 18.89 9.19 -2.73
N GLY A 97 18.24 10.06 -1.96
CA GLY A 97 18.43 11.52 -2.04
C GLY A 97 19.89 12.02 -1.93
N THR A 98 20.80 11.22 -1.35
CA THR A 98 22.24 11.54 -1.22
C THR A 98 23.14 10.65 -2.09
N ASN A 99 22.59 9.69 -2.83
CA ASN A 99 23.35 8.72 -3.62
C ASN A 99 23.93 9.38 -4.89
N PRO A 100 25.26 9.33 -5.12
CA PRO A 100 25.88 10.00 -6.27
C PRO A 100 25.38 9.49 -7.64
N ASN A 101 24.92 8.24 -7.70
CA ASN A 101 24.42 7.60 -8.94
C ASN A 101 22.91 7.76 -9.14
N CYS A 102 22.18 8.16 -8.11
CA CYS A 102 20.73 8.32 -8.13
C CYS A 102 20.40 9.48 -7.19
N LYS A 103 20.73 10.73 -7.54
CA LYS A 103 20.50 11.90 -6.68
C LYS A 103 19.03 12.34 -6.66
N ALA A 104 18.11 11.38 -6.71
CA ALA A 104 16.70 11.66 -6.86
C ALA A 104 16.00 11.68 -5.51
N LYS A 105 15.38 12.82 -5.20
CA LYS A 105 14.34 12.88 -4.19
C LYS A 105 13.02 12.54 -4.85
N VAL A 106 12.62 11.27 -4.75
CA VAL A 106 11.30 10.80 -5.21
C VAL A 106 10.40 10.66 -3.98
N ILE A 107 9.20 11.23 -4.04
CA ILE A 107 8.23 11.19 -2.94
C ILE A 107 6.98 10.45 -3.40
N PHE A 108 6.51 9.54 -2.56
CA PHE A 108 5.35 8.70 -2.80
C PHE A 108 4.22 9.03 -1.83
N THR A 109 3.00 8.98 -2.34
CA THR A 109 1.77 8.85 -1.53
C THR A 109 1.20 7.45 -1.75
N LEU A 110 0.53 6.90 -0.75
CA LEU A 110 -0.04 5.56 -0.83
C LEU A 110 -1.55 5.64 -0.66
N ARG A 111 -2.28 4.84 -1.42
CA ARG A 111 -3.72 4.63 -1.24
C ARG A 111 -4.04 3.16 -1.34
N ARG A 112 -5.09 2.72 -0.67
CA ARG A 112 -5.58 1.35 -0.76
C ARG A 112 -6.96 1.32 -1.41
N GLU A 113 -7.24 0.26 -2.15
CA GLU A 113 -8.49 0.02 -2.86
C GLU A 113 -8.99 -1.37 -2.46
N GLN A 114 -10.28 -1.51 -2.10
CA GLN A 114 -10.85 -2.83 -1.81
C GLN A 114 -10.85 -3.69 -3.07
N MET A 115 -10.31 -4.91 -2.97
CA MET A 115 -10.50 -5.91 -4.02
C MET A 115 -11.92 -6.47 -3.92
N GLN A 116 -12.78 -6.09 -4.86
CA GLN A 116 -14.05 -6.79 -5.09
C GLN A 116 -13.72 -8.15 -5.70
N VAL A 117 -13.99 -9.22 -4.95
CA VAL A 117 -13.91 -10.61 -5.41
C VAL A 117 -15.27 -11.06 -5.93
#